data_AF-A0AA39GJ54-F1
#
_entry.id   AF-A0AA39GJ54-F1
#
_cell.length_a   1.000
_cell.length_b   1.000
_cell.length_c   1.000
_cell.angle_alpha   90.00
_cell.angle_beta   90.00
_cell.angle_gamma   90.00
#
_symmetry.space_group_name_H-M   'P 1'
#
loop_
_entity.id
_entity.type
_entity.pdbx_description
1 polymer ?
#
loop_
_entity_poly.entity_id
_entity_poly.type
_entity_poly.pdbx_seq_one_letter_code
_entity_poly.pdbx_strand_id
1 'polypeptide(L)'
;MFSKARSFLPALQNLQPAPTVTLTHAVRLAPLPQPINCPRIPCPQKRPASTQVRPRRMAQRFKPENGHDRDVVRLMVLETDEPHPHTQTEKGSFGEILHHHMSKAGSDHHPPLGIETDQVFIVTDKPEGRMPKVEEFAKFDGLLITGSMYDAHGNDQWILDLLGLLRELWLKRPDFHFTGVCFGHQVLSRLLGAEVGPAPTGDWELGHSAIELNPIGQRLFRTKDTMIYLHQMHQDQVVSPPSHKTAKGLLDEDTEVHVWGSSDHTKVQGLYIPNRLFTSQAHLAFDEDMVKRQIEMRVESGGIKDLDHADRAAETADLEHDGQAVAKAILRLFRFDDDGLLENGHVK
;
A
#
# COMPACT_ATOMS: atom_id res chain seq x y z
N MET A 1 22.14 39.08 55.22
CA MET A 1 21.94 40.28 56.05
C MET A 1 22.56 41.47 55.34
N PHE A 2 21.73 42.47 55.03
CA PHE A 2 22.03 43.90 54.78
C PHE A 2 23.01 44.26 53.63
N SER A 3 22.57 44.93 52.54
CA SER A 3 22.20 46.38 52.44
C SER A 3 23.33 47.14 51.71
N LYS A 4 23.20 48.16 50.87
CA LYS A 4 22.18 49.06 50.27
C LYS A 4 22.93 49.79 49.12
N ALA A 5 22.38 49.96 47.92
CA ALA A 5 21.59 51.12 47.44
C ALA A 5 22.26 52.52 47.52
N ARG A 6 22.39 53.18 46.35
CA ARG A 6 22.27 54.63 46.03
C ARG A 6 21.92 54.73 44.53
N SER A 7 20.69 54.94 44.08
CA SER A 7 19.84 56.15 44.02
C SER A 7 20.43 57.32 43.22
N PHE A 8 19.87 57.59 42.02
CA PHE A 8 19.64 58.92 41.48
C PHE A 8 18.43 58.89 40.51
N LEU A 9 17.42 59.68 40.83
CA LEU A 9 16.27 60.15 40.03
C LEU A 9 16.10 61.62 40.47
N PRO A 10 15.70 62.57 39.60
CA PRO A 10 14.31 62.71 39.11
C PRO A 10 14.29 63.14 37.62
N ALA A 11 13.19 63.37 36.89
CA ALA A 11 11.86 63.87 37.23
C ALA A 11 10.82 63.46 36.17
N LEU A 12 9.57 63.37 36.64
CA LEU A 12 8.32 63.18 35.92
C LEU A 12 7.90 64.42 35.12
N GLN A 13 7.20 64.22 34.00
CA GLN A 13 5.95 64.95 33.72
C GLN A 13 5.08 64.25 32.64
N ASN A 14 3.88 63.87 33.10
CA ASN A 14 2.56 63.89 32.45
C ASN A 14 2.31 63.16 31.12
N LEU A 15 1.45 62.13 31.17
CA LEU A 15 0.18 62.06 30.45
C LEU A 15 -0.74 60.98 31.07
N GLN A 16 -2.04 61.26 31.10
CA GLN A 16 -3.12 60.61 31.85
C GLN A 16 -3.52 59.21 31.34
N PRO A 17 -4.14 58.33 32.17
CA PRO A 17 -4.69 57.05 31.72
C PRO A 17 -6.10 57.20 31.11
N ALA A 18 -6.33 56.47 30.01
CA ALA A 18 -7.63 56.32 29.34
C ALA A 18 -8.53 55.28 30.06
N PRO A 19 -9.87 55.32 29.88
CA PRO A 19 -10.83 54.74 30.82
C PRO A 19 -11.11 53.23 30.59
N THR A 20 -11.46 52.57 31.68
CA THR A 20 -11.95 51.20 31.76
C THR A 20 -13.31 51.06 31.07
N VAL A 21 -13.43 50.16 30.08
CA VAL A 21 -14.70 49.75 29.49
C VAL A 21 -15.05 48.35 29.99
N THR A 22 -16.14 48.25 30.73
CA THR A 22 -16.82 47.01 31.09
C THR A 22 -17.61 46.50 29.87
N LEU A 23 -17.31 45.30 29.39
CA LEU A 23 -18.09 44.60 28.36
C LEU A 23 -18.66 43.31 28.94
N THR A 24 -19.92 43.36 29.33
CA THR A 24 -20.80 42.20 29.48
C THR A 24 -21.20 41.72 28.08
N HIS A 25 -20.71 40.56 27.64
CA HIS A 25 -21.30 39.82 26.52
C HIS A 25 -21.39 38.34 26.88
N ALA A 26 -22.63 37.84 26.92
CA ALA A 26 -22.95 36.43 27.02
C ALA A 26 -22.51 35.72 25.72
N VAL A 27 -21.61 34.75 25.85
CA VAL A 27 -21.21 33.88 24.75
C VAL A 27 -22.33 32.86 24.52
N ARG A 28 -23.10 33.03 23.45
CA ARG A 28 -24.00 32.01 22.92
C ARG A 28 -23.16 31.01 22.13
N LEU A 29 -23.02 29.79 22.62
CA LEU A 29 -22.42 28.67 21.89
C LEU A 29 -23.25 28.37 20.64
N ALA A 30 -22.63 28.43 19.46
CA ALA A 30 -23.22 27.93 18.22
C ALA A 30 -23.18 26.38 18.23
N PRO A 31 -24.21 25.70 17.69
CA PRO A 31 -24.19 24.23 17.60
C PRO A 31 -23.16 23.76 16.56
N LEU A 32 -22.51 22.64 16.85
CA LEU A 32 -21.62 21.92 15.94
C LEU A 32 -22.34 21.60 14.61
N PRO A 33 -21.66 21.72 13.45
CA PRO A 33 -22.24 21.30 12.19
C PRO A 33 -22.40 19.77 12.15
N GLN A 34 -23.55 19.32 11.66
CA GLN A 34 -23.87 17.92 11.41
C GLN A 34 -22.96 17.36 10.30
N PRO A 35 -22.67 16.05 10.29
CA PRO A 35 -21.81 15.44 9.27
C PRO A 35 -22.43 15.60 7.87
N ILE A 36 -21.63 16.14 6.96
CA ILE A 36 -22.00 16.32 5.55
C ILE A 36 -21.97 14.94 4.89
N ASN A 37 -23.11 14.55 4.32
CA ASN A 37 -23.28 13.31 3.59
C ASN A 37 -22.56 13.43 2.23
N CYS A 38 -21.42 12.75 2.06
CA CYS A 38 -20.74 12.67 0.75
C CYS A 38 -21.62 11.90 -0.25
N PRO A 39 -21.93 12.45 -1.43
CA PRO A 39 -22.70 11.73 -2.43
C PRO A 39 -21.86 10.58 -3.03
N ARG A 40 -22.42 9.37 -3.05
CA ARG A 40 -21.85 8.21 -3.76
C ARG A 40 -21.74 8.53 -5.24
N ILE A 41 -20.55 8.38 -5.80
CA ILE A 41 -20.32 8.45 -7.25
C ILE A 41 -20.95 7.19 -7.88
N PRO A 42 -21.93 7.30 -8.80
CA PRO A 42 -22.49 6.13 -9.46
C PRO A 42 -21.50 5.57 -10.49
N CYS A 43 -21.36 4.25 -10.51
CA CYS A 43 -20.65 3.52 -11.55
C CYS A 43 -21.25 3.86 -12.94
N PRO A 44 -20.45 4.29 -13.94
CA PRO A 44 -20.98 4.68 -15.24
C PRO A 44 -21.54 3.46 -16.01
N GLN A 45 -22.78 3.59 -16.48
CA GLN A 45 -23.45 2.59 -17.31
C GLN A 45 -22.85 2.54 -18.73
N LYS A 46 -22.77 1.31 -19.25
CA LYS A 46 -22.12 0.83 -20.47
C LYS A 46 -22.53 1.56 -21.76
N ARG A 47 -21.55 1.76 -22.66
CA ARG A 47 -21.75 1.81 -24.13
C ARG A 47 -21.23 0.52 -24.79
N PRO A 48 -21.73 0.11 -25.96
CA PRO A 48 -21.38 -1.18 -26.53
C PRO A 48 -20.02 -1.10 -27.25
N ALA A 49 -19.09 -1.98 -26.87
CA ALA A 49 -17.82 -2.15 -27.59
C ALA A 49 -17.96 -3.33 -28.57
N SER A 50 -17.81 -3.06 -29.87
CA SER A 50 -17.54 -4.07 -30.88
C SER A 50 -16.05 -4.02 -31.24
N THR A 51 -15.27 -4.83 -30.56
CA THR A 51 -13.92 -5.23 -30.99
C THR A 51 -13.69 -6.62 -30.43
N GLN A 52 -13.33 -7.57 -31.30
CA GLN A 52 -13.16 -8.97 -30.94
C GLN A 52 -12.03 -9.13 -29.91
N VAL A 53 -12.40 -9.25 -28.64
CA VAL A 53 -11.51 -9.65 -27.54
C VAL A 53 -11.26 -11.15 -27.67
N ARG A 54 -10.00 -11.57 -27.67
CA ARG A 54 -9.64 -13.00 -27.61
C ARG A 54 -10.34 -13.67 -26.42
N PRO A 55 -10.87 -14.90 -26.54
CA PRO A 55 -11.52 -15.58 -25.43
C PRO A 55 -10.50 -15.82 -24.30
N ARG A 56 -10.76 -15.25 -23.12
CA ARG A 56 -9.89 -15.30 -21.94
C ARG A 56 -10.01 -16.65 -21.24
N ARG A 57 -8.89 -17.20 -20.75
CA ARG A 57 -8.83 -18.49 -20.04
C ARG A 57 -9.05 -18.28 -18.54
N MET A 58 -9.91 -19.11 -17.93
CA MET A 58 -10.00 -19.26 -16.48
C MET A 58 -8.66 -19.69 -15.88
N ALA A 59 -8.39 -19.25 -14.63
CA ALA A 59 -7.28 -19.64 -13.75
C ALA A 59 -5.96 -19.99 -14.47
N GLN A 60 -5.05 -19.03 -14.53
CA GLN A 60 -3.75 -19.21 -15.20
C GLN A 60 -2.68 -19.69 -14.23
N ARG A 61 -1.87 -20.66 -14.66
CA ARG A 61 -0.73 -21.20 -13.92
C ARG A 61 0.55 -20.97 -14.71
N PHE A 62 1.52 -20.33 -14.09
CA PHE A 62 2.82 -20.01 -14.66
C PHE A 62 3.91 -20.81 -13.96
N LYS A 63 4.82 -21.39 -14.74
CA LYS A 63 5.94 -22.20 -14.25
C LYS A 63 7.24 -21.40 -14.30
N PRO A 64 8.28 -21.78 -13.53
CA PRO A 64 9.55 -21.09 -13.54
C PRO A 64 10.16 -20.97 -14.94
N GLU A 65 10.58 -19.76 -15.32
CA GLU A 65 11.37 -19.49 -16.51
C GLU A 65 12.82 -19.96 -16.28
N ASN A 66 13.07 -21.26 -16.49
CA ASN A 66 14.36 -21.99 -16.41
C ASN A 66 14.82 -22.44 -15.00
N GLY A 67 15.17 -23.74 -14.89
CA GLY A 67 15.97 -24.31 -13.80
C GLY A 67 15.27 -25.44 -13.04
N HIS A 68 15.69 -26.69 -13.28
CA HIS A 68 15.20 -27.88 -12.56
C HIS A 68 15.79 -28.05 -11.14
N ASP A 69 16.67 -27.15 -10.71
CA ASP A 69 17.51 -27.30 -9.50
C ASP A 69 17.49 -26.06 -8.57
N ARG A 70 16.45 -25.23 -8.67
CA ARG A 70 16.26 -24.04 -7.82
C ARG A 70 15.15 -24.30 -6.81
N ASP A 71 15.29 -23.77 -5.59
CA ASP A 71 14.15 -23.65 -4.68
C ASP A 71 13.06 -22.81 -5.32
N VAL A 72 11.82 -23.28 -5.22
CA VAL A 72 10.66 -22.66 -5.87
C VAL A 72 9.77 -22.00 -4.83
N VAL A 73 9.46 -20.73 -5.02
CA VAL A 73 8.41 -20.00 -4.28
C VAL A 73 7.10 -20.12 -5.06
N ARG A 74 6.06 -20.65 -4.42
CA ARG A 74 4.73 -20.84 -4.99
C ARG A 74 3.77 -19.82 -4.40
N LEU A 75 3.25 -18.94 -5.26
CA LEU A 75 2.33 -17.87 -4.86
C LEU A 75 0.95 -18.08 -5.46
N MET A 76 -0.09 -17.89 -4.64
CA MET A 76 -1.43 -17.62 -5.16
C MET A 76 -1.57 -16.12 -5.37
N VAL A 77 -1.76 -15.69 -6.61
CA VAL A 77 -2.01 -14.29 -6.96
C VAL A 77 -3.52 -14.04 -6.95
N LEU A 78 -3.93 -13.12 -6.07
CA LEU A 78 -5.32 -12.66 -5.99
C LEU A 78 -5.43 -11.36 -6.77
N GLU A 79 -5.96 -11.47 -7.99
CA GLU A 79 -6.11 -10.36 -8.92
C GLU A 79 -7.42 -9.61 -8.62
N THR A 80 -7.29 -8.31 -8.35
CA THR A 80 -8.34 -7.44 -7.79
C THR A 80 -8.80 -6.36 -8.75
N ASP A 81 -8.26 -6.32 -9.97
CA ASP A 81 -8.67 -5.38 -11.02
C ASP A 81 -8.15 -5.82 -12.38
N GLU A 82 -8.56 -5.12 -13.44
CA GLU A 82 -8.11 -5.33 -14.80
C GLU A 82 -7.18 -4.19 -15.25
N PRO A 83 -6.08 -4.48 -15.96
CA PRO A 83 -5.24 -3.43 -16.52
C PRO A 83 -5.95 -2.67 -17.66
N HIS A 84 -5.42 -1.50 -18.01
CA HIS A 84 -5.84 -0.75 -19.20
C HIS A 84 -5.90 -1.69 -20.44
N PRO A 85 -6.91 -1.60 -21.32
CA PRO A 85 -7.05 -2.49 -22.48
C PRO A 85 -5.80 -2.69 -23.35
N HIS A 86 -5.06 -1.61 -23.63
CA HIS A 86 -3.75 -1.69 -24.31
C HIS A 86 -2.72 -2.48 -23.50
N THR A 87 -2.57 -2.19 -22.19
CA THR A 87 -1.69 -2.95 -21.28
C THR A 87 -2.07 -4.42 -21.22
N GLN A 88 -3.37 -4.73 -21.13
CA GLN A 88 -3.88 -6.10 -21.16
C GLN A 88 -3.50 -6.84 -22.45
N THR A 89 -3.52 -6.13 -23.59
CA THR A 89 -3.21 -6.71 -24.90
C THR A 89 -1.71 -6.92 -25.09
N GLU A 90 -0.89 -6.02 -24.57
CA GLU A 90 0.57 -6.03 -24.74
C GLU A 90 1.31 -6.89 -23.71
N LYS A 91 0.86 -6.84 -22.45
CA LYS A 91 1.58 -7.38 -21.28
C LYS A 91 0.79 -8.41 -20.49
N GLY A 92 -0.50 -8.56 -20.76
CA GLY A 92 -1.35 -9.52 -20.05
C GLY A 92 -2.03 -8.92 -18.82
N SER A 93 -2.55 -9.80 -17.95
CA SER A 93 -3.22 -9.40 -16.71
C SER A 93 -2.22 -8.81 -15.70
N PHE A 94 -2.69 -8.16 -14.64
CA PHE A 94 -1.79 -7.73 -13.55
C PHE A 94 -1.10 -8.91 -12.89
N GLY A 95 -1.78 -10.05 -12.80
CA GLY A 95 -1.16 -11.28 -12.35
C GLY A 95 0.01 -11.71 -13.24
N GLU A 96 -0.15 -11.68 -14.56
CA GLU A 96 0.90 -11.99 -15.54
C GLU A 96 2.10 -11.04 -15.40
N ILE A 97 1.83 -9.73 -15.31
CA ILE A 97 2.85 -8.70 -15.12
C ILE A 97 3.66 -8.94 -13.84
N LEU A 98 2.97 -9.18 -12.72
CA LEU A 98 3.63 -9.48 -11.44
C LEU A 98 4.38 -10.81 -11.48
N HIS A 99 3.87 -11.83 -12.16
CA HIS A 99 4.58 -13.10 -12.33
C HIS A 99 5.93 -12.89 -13.01
N HIS A 100 5.98 -12.15 -14.13
CA HIS A 100 7.23 -11.88 -14.83
C HIS A 100 8.18 -11.03 -13.98
N HIS A 101 7.67 -10.00 -13.29
CA HIS A 101 8.48 -9.16 -12.42
C HIS A 101 9.10 -9.95 -11.26
N MET A 102 8.32 -10.79 -10.59
CA MET A 102 8.79 -11.66 -9.51
C MET A 102 9.76 -12.73 -10.04
N SER A 103 9.52 -13.29 -11.23
CA SER A 103 10.42 -14.28 -11.85
C SER A 103 11.79 -13.69 -12.20
N LYS A 104 11.83 -12.45 -12.68
CA LYS A 104 13.07 -11.69 -12.87
C LYS A 104 13.76 -11.46 -11.52
N ALA A 105 13.03 -10.97 -10.52
CA ALA A 105 13.56 -10.76 -9.18
C ALA A 105 14.13 -12.05 -8.56
N GLY A 106 13.47 -13.20 -8.78
CA GLY A 106 13.91 -14.52 -8.33
C GLY A 106 15.17 -15.00 -9.04
N SER A 107 15.29 -14.75 -10.35
CA SER A 107 16.51 -15.06 -11.10
C SER A 107 17.70 -14.21 -10.64
N ASP A 108 17.44 -12.95 -10.29
CA ASP A 108 18.45 -12.02 -9.78
C ASP A 108 18.62 -12.08 -8.24
N HIS A 109 17.90 -12.99 -7.58
CA HIS A 109 18.00 -13.24 -6.13
C HIS A 109 19.26 -14.08 -5.82
N HIS A 110 19.78 -13.97 -4.60
CA HIS A 110 20.88 -14.81 -4.13
C HIS A 110 20.50 -15.53 -2.82
N PRO A 111 20.45 -16.87 -2.79
CA PRO A 111 20.59 -17.76 -3.96
C PRO A 111 19.41 -17.61 -4.94
N PRO A 112 19.57 -17.94 -6.24
CA PRO A 112 18.48 -17.80 -7.22
C PRO A 112 17.25 -18.64 -6.87
N LEU A 113 16.07 -18.08 -7.10
CA LEU A 113 14.77 -18.68 -6.81
C LEU A 113 13.96 -18.87 -8.09
N GLY A 114 13.25 -20.00 -8.18
CA GLY A 114 12.19 -20.19 -9.17
C GLY A 114 10.86 -19.64 -8.65
N ILE A 115 10.06 -19.03 -9.52
CA ILE A 115 8.74 -18.50 -9.15
C ILE A 115 7.66 -19.29 -9.88
N GLU A 116 6.68 -19.78 -9.14
CA GLU A 116 5.47 -20.40 -9.67
C GLU A 116 4.26 -19.63 -9.15
N THR A 117 3.36 -19.24 -10.05
CA THR A 117 2.14 -18.51 -9.66
C THR A 117 0.91 -19.17 -10.25
N ASP A 118 -0.13 -19.33 -9.43
CA ASP A 118 -1.50 -19.48 -9.93
C ASP A 118 -2.25 -18.18 -9.70
N GLN A 119 -3.17 -17.84 -10.60
CA GLN A 119 -3.93 -16.60 -10.54
C GLN A 119 -5.44 -16.87 -10.42
N VAL A 120 -6.10 -16.08 -9.57
CA VAL A 120 -7.55 -16.04 -9.45
C VAL A 120 -8.01 -14.59 -9.45
N PHE A 121 -8.93 -14.25 -10.33
CA PHE A 121 -9.62 -12.96 -10.31
C PHE A 121 -10.73 -12.99 -9.26
N ILE A 122 -10.65 -12.12 -8.26
CA ILE A 122 -11.49 -12.23 -7.04
C ILE A 122 -12.61 -11.20 -6.93
N VAL A 123 -12.78 -10.33 -7.93
CA VAL A 123 -13.88 -9.35 -7.97
C VAL A 123 -15.17 -10.03 -8.42
N THR A 124 -15.93 -10.60 -7.47
CA THR A 124 -17.10 -11.46 -7.75
C THR A 124 -18.29 -10.74 -8.39
N ASP A 125 -18.29 -9.40 -8.40
CA ASP A 125 -19.31 -8.61 -9.12
C ASP A 125 -19.10 -8.65 -10.65
N LYS A 126 -17.97 -9.18 -11.11
CA LYS A 126 -17.66 -9.39 -12.52
C LYS A 126 -17.91 -10.86 -12.89
N PRO A 127 -18.29 -11.15 -14.15
CA PRO A 127 -18.61 -12.52 -14.59
C PRO A 127 -17.50 -13.57 -14.35
N GLU A 128 -16.24 -13.17 -14.43
CA GLU A 128 -15.07 -14.06 -14.28
C GLU A 128 -14.60 -14.17 -12.82
N GLY A 129 -15.18 -13.38 -11.92
CA GLY A 129 -14.74 -13.25 -10.54
C GLY A 129 -15.19 -14.41 -9.66
N ARG A 130 -14.28 -14.96 -8.85
CA ARG A 130 -14.61 -15.96 -7.82
C ARG A 130 -13.73 -15.77 -6.58
N MET A 131 -14.30 -16.00 -5.41
CA MET A 131 -13.51 -16.11 -4.18
C MET A 131 -12.96 -17.55 -4.05
N PRO A 132 -11.63 -17.75 -3.95
CA PRO A 132 -11.07 -19.08 -3.73
C PRO A 132 -11.36 -19.58 -2.31
N LYS A 133 -11.35 -20.90 -2.14
CA LYS A 133 -11.49 -21.54 -0.83
C LYS A 133 -10.12 -21.73 -0.17
N VAL A 134 -10.09 -21.81 1.16
CA VAL A 134 -8.86 -21.99 1.96
C VAL A 134 -8.07 -23.23 1.50
N GLU A 135 -8.74 -24.31 1.11
CA GLU A 135 -8.08 -25.55 0.70
C GLU A 135 -7.28 -25.39 -0.61
N GLU A 136 -7.67 -24.44 -1.47
CA GLU A 136 -6.94 -24.15 -2.71
C GLU A 136 -5.53 -23.58 -2.40
N PHE A 137 -5.30 -23.02 -1.21
CA PHE A 137 -4.02 -22.45 -0.79
C PHE A 137 -3.02 -23.49 -0.25
N ALA A 138 -3.40 -24.76 -0.14
CA ALA A 138 -2.60 -25.79 0.53
C ALA A 138 -1.22 -26.02 -0.12
N LYS A 139 -1.10 -25.80 -1.43
CA LYS A 139 0.15 -26.03 -2.20
C LYS A 139 1.05 -24.80 -2.32
N PHE A 140 0.64 -23.66 -1.76
CA PHE A 140 1.35 -22.39 -1.90
C PHE A 140 2.09 -22.02 -0.60
N ASP A 141 3.22 -21.33 -0.77
CA ASP A 141 4.02 -20.78 0.32
C ASP A 141 3.44 -19.45 0.83
N GLY A 142 2.65 -18.77 0.00
CA GLY A 142 1.97 -17.53 0.35
C GLY A 142 1.08 -16.99 -0.77
N LEU A 143 0.65 -15.75 -0.59
CA LEU A 143 -0.18 -15.04 -1.57
C LEU A 143 0.41 -13.68 -1.94
N LEU A 144 -0.03 -13.17 -3.10
CA LEU A 144 0.22 -11.80 -3.56
C LEU A 144 -1.10 -11.18 -4.01
N ILE A 145 -1.54 -10.12 -3.33
CA ILE A 145 -2.75 -9.37 -3.70
C ILE A 145 -2.36 -8.15 -4.55
N THR A 146 -2.99 -8.01 -5.72
CA THR A 146 -2.70 -6.91 -6.64
C THR A 146 -3.31 -5.58 -6.18
N GLY A 147 -2.91 -4.49 -6.85
CA GLY A 147 -3.57 -3.19 -6.73
C GLY A 147 -4.96 -3.20 -7.37
N SER A 148 -5.79 -2.22 -7.01
CA SER A 148 -7.16 -2.12 -7.49
C SER A 148 -7.64 -0.68 -7.54
N MET A 149 -8.64 -0.41 -8.41
CA MET A 149 -9.41 0.83 -8.42
C MET A 149 -10.45 0.95 -7.32
N TYR A 150 -10.73 -0.15 -6.61
CA TYR A 150 -11.71 -0.19 -5.55
C TYR A 150 -11.12 0.30 -4.23
N ASP A 151 -11.94 0.91 -3.40
CA ASP A 151 -11.54 1.39 -2.07
C ASP A 151 -11.34 0.19 -1.12
N ALA A 152 -10.12 -0.04 -0.64
CA ALA A 152 -9.83 -1.16 0.26
C ALA A 152 -10.55 -1.08 1.61
N HIS A 153 -10.98 0.12 2.00
CA HIS A 153 -11.80 0.37 3.19
C HIS A 153 -13.31 0.22 2.92
N GLY A 154 -13.72 0.01 1.67
CA GLY A 154 -15.10 -0.18 1.25
C GLY A 154 -15.76 -1.42 1.87
N ASN A 155 -17.09 -1.50 1.74
CA ASN A 155 -17.89 -2.63 2.22
C ASN A 155 -18.53 -3.41 1.07
N ASP A 156 -17.92 -3.38 -0.13
CA ASP A 156 -18.33 -4.25 -1.22
C ASP A 156 -18.21 -5.71 -0.78
N GLN A 157 -19.19 -6.53 -1.14
CA GLN A 157 -19.31 -7.88 -0.57
C GLN A 157 -18.07 -8.73 -0.84
N TRP A 158 -17.49 -8.62 -2.04
CA TRP A 158 -16.27 -9.35 -2.40
C TRP A 158 -15.05 -8.95 -1.55
N ILE A 159 -14.97 -7.70 -1.07
CA ILE A 159 -13.91 -7.22 -0.17
C ILE A 159 -14.12 -7.81 1.23
N LEU A 160 -15.36 -7.85 1.71
CA LEU A 160 -15.71 -8.48 2.99
C LEU A 160 -15.42 -9.99 2.95
N ASP A 161 -15.74 -10.65 1.84
CA ASP A 161 -15.45 -12.08 1.61
C ASP A 161 -13.93 -12.32 1.56
N LEU A 162 -13.17 -11.42 0.91
CA LEU A 162 -11.71 -11.45 0.91
C LEU A 162 -11.14 -11.34 2.33
N LEU A 163 -11.63 -10.38 3.14
CA LEU A 163 -11.21 -10.25 4.54
C LEU A 163 -11.52 -11.51 5.35
N GLY A 164 -12.66 -12.16 5.10
CA GLY A 164 -13.01 -13.46 5.69
C GLY A 164 -12.01 -14.55 5.33
N LEU A 165 -11.72 -14.71 4.05
CA LEU A 165 -10.73 -15.65 3.53
C LEU A 165 -9.33 -15.41 4.13
N LEU A 166 -8.86 -14.16 4.12
CA LEU A 166 -7.54 -13.79 4.63
C LEU A 166 -7.45 -14.04 6.14
N ARG A 167 -8.51 -13.76 6.90
CA ARG A 167 -8.58 -14.07 8.33
C ARG A 167 -8.47 -15.57 8.59
N GLU A 168 -9.16 -16.39 7.81
CA GLU A 168 -9.07 -17.84 7.93
C GLU A 168 -7.67 -18.36 7.61
N LEU A 169 -7.05 -17.87 6.53
CA LEU A 169 -5.67 -18.21 6.18
C LEU A 169 -4.69 -17.79 7.28
N TRP A 170 -4.84 -16.56 7.81
CA TRP A 170 -3.99 -16.04 8.87
C TRP A 170 -4.02 -16.91 10.12
N LEU A 171 -5.19 -17.45 10.49
CA LEU A 171 -5.35 -18.29 11.67
C LEU A 171 -4.95 -19.76 11.43
N LYS A 172 -5.27 -20.31 10.26
CA LYS A 172 -5.11 -21.74 9.98
C LYS A 172 -3.74 -22.11 9.41
N ARG A 173 -2.98 -21.15 8.90
CA ARG A 173 -1.69 -21.37 8.23
C ARG A 173 -0.60 -20.49 8.83
N PRO A 174 -0.03 -20.84 10.00
CA PRO A 174 1.07 -20.09 10.62
C PRO A 174 2.37 -20.09 9.80
N ASP A 175 2.49 -20.98 8.81
CA ASP A 175 3.61 -21.11 7.87
C ASP A 175 3.47 -20.24 6.60
N PHE A 176 2.32 -19.62 6.39
CA PHE A 176 1.97 -18.95 5.14
C PHE A 176 2.32 -17.46 5.13
N HIS A 177 2.82 -16.96 4.00
CA HIS A 177 3.28 -15.58 3.88
C HIS A 177 2.29 -14.71 3.12
N PHE A 178 2.08 -13.49 3.60
CA PHE A 178 1.10 -12.54 3.07
C PHE A 178 1.80 -11.36 2.40
N THR A 179 1.54 -11.17 1.11
CA THR A 179 2.11 -10.03 0.38
C THR A 179 1.04 -9.31 -0.44
N GLY A 180 1.23 -8.01 -0.64
CA GLY A 180 0.27 -7.20 -1.35
C GLY A 180 0.80 -5.84 -1.74
N VAL A 181 0.34 -5.36 -2.90
CA VAL A 181 0.71 -4.06 -3.47
C VAL A 181 -0.50 -3.14 -3.57
N CYS A 182 -0.34 -1.85 -3.24
CA CYS A 182 -1.40 -0.83 -3.27
C CYS A 182 -2.66 -1.29 -2.50
N PHE A 183 -3.79 -1.58 -3.18
CA PHE A 183 -4.98 -2.19 -2.57
C PHE A 183 -4.65 -3.42 -1.71
N GLY A 184 -3.74 -4.28 -2.18
CA GLY A 184 -3.27 -5.46 -1.46
C GLY A 184 -2.60 -5.11 -0.13
N HIS A 185 -1.78 -4.06 -0.11
CA HIS A 185 -1.17 -3.54 1.11
C HIS A 185 -2.25 -3.03 2.08
N GLN A 186 -3.21 -2.26 1.56
CA GLN A 186 -4.28 -1.67 2.35
C GLN A 186 -5.21 -2.74 2.95
N VAL A 187 -5.66 -3.74 2.18
CA VAL A 187 -6.58 -4.77 2.66
C VAL A 187 -5.92 -5.70 3.67
N LEU A 188 -4.63 -6.05 3.48
CA LEU A 188 -3.86 -6.82 4.47
C LEU A 188 -3.63 -6.02 5.76
N SER A 189 -3.40 -4.71 5.65
CA SER A 189 -3.29 -3.83 6.81
C SER A 189 -4.63 -3.72 7.55
N ARG A 190 -5.74 -3.53 6.81
CA ARG A 190 -7.11 -3.51 7.35
C ARG A 190 -7.48 -4.80 8.07
N LEU A 191 -7.10 -5.95 7.51
CA LEU A 191 -7.26 -7.25 8.16
C LEU A 191 -6.66 -7.26 9.57
N LEU A 192 -5.46 -6.72 9.71
CA LEU A 192 -4.73 -6.63 10.98
C LEU A 192 -5.15 -5.45 11.86
N GLY A 193 -6.24 -4.74 11.50
CA GLY A 193 -6.79 -3.66 12.30
C GLY A 193 -6.11 -2.31 12.11
N ALA A 194 -5.41 -2.10 10.99
CA ALA A 194 -4.96 -0.78 10.59
C ALA A 194 -6.15 0.10 10.17
N GLU A 195 -6.01 1.41 10.33
CA GLU A 195 -6.95 2.37 9.76
C GLU A 195 -6.59 2.62 8.29
N VAL A 196 -7.55 2.46 7.40
CA VAL A 196 -7.40 2.65 5.96
C VAL A 196 -8.46 3.64 5.49
N GLY A 197 -8.04 4.61 4.68
CA GLY A 197 -8.89 5.71 4.22
C GLY A 197 -8.20 6.53 3.14
N PRO A 198 -8.92 7.46 2.51
CA PRO A 198 -8.30 8.46 1.64
C PRO A 198 -7.24 9.26 2.41
N ALA A 199 -6.25 9.79 1.70
CA ALA A 199 -5.32 10.74 2.25
C ALA A 199 -6.09 11.88 2.96
N PRO A 200 -5.71 12.30 4.19
CA PRO A 200 -6.43 13.37 4.91
C PRO A 200 -6.55 14.68 4.12
N THR A 201 -5.59 14.93 3.24
CA THR A 201 -5.49 16.03 2.28
C THR A 201 -6.39 15.84 1.05
N GLY A 202 -6.76 14.60 0.73
CA GLY A 202 -7.58 14.24 -0.43
C GLY A 202 -6.83 14.31 -1.76
N ASP A 203 -5.53 14.55 -1.76
CA ASP A 203 -4.65 14.49 -2.93
C ASP A 203 -4.21 13.04 -3.22
N TRP A 204 -3.50 12.89 -4.33
CA TRP A 204 -2.98 11.62 -4.80
C TRP A 204 -1.46 11.59 -4.65
N GLU A 205 -0.88 10.41 -4.41
CA GLU A 205 0.52 10.14 -4.68
C GLU A 205 0.62 9.48 -6.06
N LEU A 206 1.29 10.14 -7.01
CA LEU A 206 1.32 9.75 -8.41
C LEU A 206 2.75 9.72 -8.96
N GLY A 207 3.00 8.76 -9.85
CA GLY A 207 4.23 8.72 -10.65
C GLY A 207 5.44 8.34 -9.81
N HIS A 208 6.62 8.79 -10.22
CA HIS A 208 7.88 8.43 -9.58
C HIS A 208 8.09 9.20 -8.27
N SER A 209 7.97 8.51 -7.13
CA SER A 209 8.03 9.11 -5.80
C SER A 209 9.22 8.60 -4.99
N ALA A 210 9.86 9.51 -4.24
CA ALA A 210 10.90 9.16 -3.28
C ALA A 210 10.28 8.63 -1.98
N ILE A 211 10.80 7.52 -1.49
CA ILE A 211 10.39 6.88 -0.24
C ILE A 211 11.59 6.86 0.70
N GLU A 212 11.45 7.57 1.82
CA GLU A 212 12.43 7.58 2.90
C GLU A 212 12.40 6.24 3.63
N LEU A 213 13.57 5.62 3.71
CA LEU A 213 13.79 4.36 4.41
C LEU A 213 14.26 4.60 5.83
N ASN A 214 13.57 3.98 6.78
CA ASN A 214 14.10 3.85 8.12
C ASN A 214 15.14 2.71 8.19
N PRO A 215 15.79 2.46 9.35
CA PRO A 215 16.79 1.39 9.46
C PRO A 215 16.27 0.00 9.10
N ILE A 216 14.97 -0.28 9.30
CA ILE A 216 14.35 -1.54 8.88
C ILE A 216 14.27 -1.60 7.35
N GLY A 217 13.77 -0.54 6.69
CA GLY A 217 13.71 -0.48 5.23
C GLY A 217 15.08 -0.63 4.55
N GLN A 218 16.10 0.06 5.06
CA GLN A 218 17.48 -0.08 4.55
C GLN A 218 17.98 -1.52 4.65
N ARG A 219 17.68 -2.18 5.77
CA ARG A 219 18.03 -3.58 5.99
C ARG A 219 17.27 -4.53 5.05
N LEU A 220 15.95 -4.37 4.99
CA LEU A 220 15.08 -5.16 4.11
C LEU A 220 15.49 -5.04 2.66
N PHE A 221 15.88 -3.85 2.18
CA PHE A 221 16.32 -3.65 0.80
C PHE A 221 17.82 -3.84 0.58
N ARG A 222 18.57 -4.18 1.65
CA ARG A 222 20.03 -4.37 1.63
C ARG A 222 20.77 -3.20 0.98
N THR A 223 20.31 -1.98 1.26
CA THR A 223 20.88 -0.74 0.75
C THR A 223 21.44 0.12 1.88
N LYS A 224 22.39 0.98 1.53
CA LYS A 224 22.89 2.06 2.40
C LYS A 224 22.19 3.39 2.12
N ASP A 225 21.41 3.45 1.05
CA ASP A 225 20.67 4.64 0.67
C ASP A 225 19.51 4.84 1.63
N THR A 226 19.29 6.08 2.03
CA THR A 226 18.16 6.43 2.91
C THR A 226 16.86 6.61 2.13
N MET A 227 16.88 6.40 0.82
CA MET A 227 15.80 6.61 -0.12
C MET A 227 15.77 5.51 -1.16
N ILE A 228 14.58 5.14 -1.59
CA ILE A 228 14.33 4.41 -2.84
C ILE A 228 13.25 5.15 -3.63
N TYR A 229 13.13 4.87 -4.91
CA TYR A 229 12.14 5.47 -5.78
C TYR A 229 11.19 4.42 -6.31
N LEU A 230 9.88 4.64 -6.18
CA LEU A 230 8.86 3.72 -6.68
C LEU A 230 7.73 4.48 -7.34
N HIS A 231 7.03 3.82 -8.27
CA HIS A 231 5.83 4.38 -8.88
C HIS A 231 4.61 4.25 -7.95
N GLN A 232 3.97 5.39 -7.69
CA GLN A 232 2.76 5.51 -6.89
C GLN A 232 1.54 5.77 -7.78
N MET A 233 0.38 5.28 -7.33
CA MET A 233 -0.90 5.49 -7.99
C MET A 233 -2.04 5.26 -6.98
N HIS A 234 -2.18 6.16 -6.01
CA HIS A 234 -3.23 6.01 -5.00
C HIS A 234 -3.67 7.33 -4.37
N GLN A 235 -4.92 7.35 -3.93
CA GLN A 235 -5.49 8.37 -3.04
C GLN A 235 -5.69 7.78 -1.64
N ASP A 236 -6.08 6.50 -1.56
CA ASP A 236 -6.22 5.75 -0.32
C ASP A 236 -4.86 5.34 0.25
N GLN A 237 -4.76 5.28 1.57
CA GLN A 237 -3.56 4.87 2.28
C GLN A 237 -3.88 4.18 3.60
N VAL A 238 -2.88 3.49 4.15
CA VAL A 238 -2.88 3.11 5.57
C VAL A 238 -2.57 4.35 6.39
N VAL A 239 -3.56 4.85 7.12
CA VAL A 239 -3.48 6.07 7.93
C VAL A 239 -2.67 5.82 9.20
N SER A 240 -2.88 4.66 9.83
CA SER A 240 -2.13 4.23 11.00
C SER A 240 -1.83 2.74 10.94
N PRO A 241 -0.61 2.30 11.29
CA PRO A 241 -0.24 0.89 11.28
C PRO A 241 -1.04 0.10 12.32
N PRO A 242 -1.22 -1.22 12.12
CA PRO A 242 -1.95 -2.06 13.08
C PRO A 242 -1.16 -2.25 14.38
N SER A 243 -1.86 -2.62 15.45
CA SER A 243 -1.29 -3.00 16.75
C SER A 243 -2.03 -4.22 17.31
N HIS A 244 -1.46 -4.91 18.30
CA HIS A 244 -2.16 -6.01 18.99
C HIS A 244 -3.55 -5.61 19.51
N LYS A 245 -3.72 -4.35 19.92
CA LYS A 245 -4.99 -3.80 20.41
C LYS A 245 -6.04 -3.65 19.31
N THR A 246 -5.62 -3.26 18.11
CA THR A 246 -6.54 -3.03 16.98
C THR A 246 -6.78 -4.29 16.15
N ALA A 247 -5.86 -5.27 16.20
CA ALA A 247 -5.88 -6.50 15.42
C ALA A 247 -6.92 -7.55 15.87
N LYS A 248 -7.66 -7.31 16.96
CA LYS A 248 -8.74 -8.20 17.44
C LYS A 248 -8.30 -9.67 17.56
N GLY A 249 -7.13 -9.89 18.16
CA GLY A 249 -6.56 -11.22 18.40
C GLY A 249 -5.88 -11.87 17.19
N LEU A 250 -5.61 -11.11 16.12
CA LEU A 250 -4.78 -11.58 15.00
C LEU A 250 -3.28 -11.31 15.18
N LEU A 251 -2.92 -10.39 16.07
CA LEU A 251 -1.54 -10.11 16.45
C LEU A 251 -1.39 -10.32 17.94
N ASP A 252 -0.34 -11.03 18.33
CA ASP A 252 0.05 -11.20 19.74
C ASP A 252 0.67 -9.89 20.27
N GLU A 253 0.72 -9.74 21.59
CA GLU A 253 1.22 -8.50 22.23
C GLU A 253 2.69 -8.20 21.89
N ASP A 254 3.49 -9.25 21.68
CA ASP A 254 4.90 -9.22 21.32
C ASP A 254 5.16 -9.21 19.80
N THR A 255 4.10 -9.23 18.97
CA THR A 255 4.28 -9.15 17.52
C THR A 255 4.77 -7.78 17.09
N GLU A 256 5.98 -7.71 16.55
CA GLU A 256 6.53 -6.49 15.98
C GLU A 256 5.99 -6.26 14.57
N VAL A 257 5.30 -5.11 14.40
CA VAL A 257 4.86 -4.61 13.09
C VAL A 257 5.76 -3.44 12.72
N HIS A 258 6.57 -3.60 11.69
CA HIS A 258 7.46 -2.55 11.21
C HIS A 258 6.85 -1.84 10.01
N VAL A 259 6.81 -0.52 10.05
CA VAL A 259 6.72 0.30 8.84
C VAL A 259 8.13 0.37 8.25
N TRP A 260 8.34 0.08 6.97
CA TRP A 260 9.70 0.09 6.39
C TRP A 260 10.07 1.40 5.68
N GLY A 261 9.08 2.25 5.35
CA GLY A 261 9.33 3.54 4.72
C GLY A 261 8.13 4.48 4.76
N SER A 262 8.40 5.74 4.42
CA SER A 262 7.41 6.82 4.35
C SER A 262 7.78 7.82 3.25
N SER A 263 6.80 8.57 2.76
CA SER A 263 7.02 9.75 1.93
C SER A 263 6.41 11.00 2.59
N ASP A 264 6.57 12.15 1.94
CA ASP A 264 5.93 13.39 2.37
C ASP A 264 4.40 13.22 2.41
N HIS A 265 3.84 12.54 1.41
CA HIS A 265 2.41 12.25 1.28
C HIS A 265 1.94 11.11 2.20
N THR A 266 2.63 9.96 2.18
CA THR A 266 2.14 8.74 2.84
C THR A 266 3.10 8.19 3.89
N LYS A 267 2.61 8.11 5.13
CA LYS A 267 3.42 7.73 6.30
C LYS A 267 3.65 6.23 6.46
N VAL A 268 2.85 5.41 5.80
CA VAL A 268 2.98 3.95 5.81
C VAL A 268 3.13 3.48 4.37
N GLN A 269 4.35 3.52 3.83
CA GLN A 269 4.62 3.04 2.47
C GLN A 269 4.68 1.51 2.38
N GLY A 270 4.80 0.83 3.52
CA GLY A 270 4.58 -0.60 3.60
C GLY A 270 4.87 -1.16 4.98
N LEU A 271 4.31 -2.34 5.23
CA LEU A 271 4.43 -3.07 6.49
C LEU A 271 5.27 -4.32 6.31
N TYR A 272 6.00 -4.65 7.37
CA TYR A 272 6.78 -5.86 7.51
C TYR A 272 6.49 -6.52 8.88
N ILE A 273 6.17 -7.80 8.86
CA ILE A 273 6.12 -8.67 10.04
C ILE A 273 7.03 -9.86 9.72
N PRO A 274 8.11 -10.09 10.50
CA PRO A 274 9.09 -11.15 10.22
C PRO A 274 8.42 -12.50 9.96
N ASN A 275 8.86 -13.19 8.91
CA ASN A 275 8.36 -14.49 8.45
C ASN A 275 6.82 -14.58 8.26
N ARG A 276 6.14 -13.44 8.09
CA ARG A 276 4.67 -13.43 8.02
C ARG A 276 4.10 -12.53 6.94
N LEU A 277 4.55 -11.29 6.86
CA LEU A 277 3.90 -10.28 6.01
C LEU A 277 4.91 -9.30 5.44
N PHE A 278 4.83 -9.03 4.14
CA PHE A 278 5.52 -7.93 3.48
C PHE A 278 4.57 -7.25 2.51
N THR A 279 4.29 -5.97 2.72
CA THR A 279 3.38 -5.20 1.85
C THR A 279 4.03 -3.91 1.38
N SER A 280 3.56 -3.37 0.24
CA SER A 280 4.01 -2.10 -0.30
C SER A 280 2.83 -1.30 -0.88
N GLN A 281 2.75 -0.01 -0.58
CA GLN A 281 1.76 0.88 -1.17
C GLN A 281 2.04 1.13 -2.67
N ALA A 282 3.32 1.07 -3.07
CA ALA A 282 3.78 1.34 -4.42
C ALA A 282 3.55 0.18 -5.39
N HIS A 283 3.56 0.49 -6.69
CA HIS A 283 3.46 -0.46 -7.78
C HIS A 283 4.84 -0.89 -8.26
N LEU A 284 5.21 -2.13 -7.95
CA LEU A 284 6.57 -2.63 -8.14
C LEU A 284 6.94 -2.95 -9.59
N ALA A 285 5.95 -3.11 -10.46
CA ALA A 285 6.09 -3.63 -11.82
C ALA A 285 5.51 -2.69 -12.88
N PHE A 286 5.22 -1.44 -12.52
CA PHE A 286 4.73 -0.44 -13.48
C PHE A 286 5.90 0.09 -14.30
N ASP A 287 5.71 0.18 -15.62
CA ASP A 287 6.58 0.94 -16.52
C ASP A 287 5.91 2.23 -16.96
N GLU A 288 6.63 3.02 -17.77
CA GLU A 288 6.20 4.31 -18.28
C GLU A 288 4.79 4.27 -18.91
N ASP A 289 4.56 3.32 -19.82
CA ASP A 289 3.28 3.17 -20.52
C ASP A 289 2.16 2.86 -19.54
N MET A 290 2.42 1.97 -18.57
CA MET A 290 1.44 1.63 -17.55
C MET A 290 1.11 2.83 -16.65
N VAL A 291 2.10 3.59 -16.19
CA VAL A 291 1.87 4.80 -15.37
C VAL A 291 1.01 5.78 -16.15
N LYS A 292 1.37 6.12 -17.40
CA LYS A 292 0.63 7.07 -18.23
C LYS A 292 -0.81 6.63 -18.49
N ARG A 293 -1.02 5.36 -18.83
CA ARG A 293 -2.36 4.80 -19.08
C ARG A 293 -3.23 4.79 -17.82
N GLN A 294 -2.64 4.53 -16.65
CA GLN A 294 -3.38 4.58 -15.39
C GLN A 294 -3.74 6.01 -15.00
N ILE A 295 -2.84 6.99 -15.22
CA ILE A 295 -3.15 8.41 -15.04
C ILE A 295 -4.31 8.81 -15.96
N GLU A 296 -4.22 8.49 -17.26
CA GLU A 296 -5.26 8.77 -18.25
C GLU A 296 -6.63 8.23 -17.82
N MET A 297 -6.71 6.95 -17.46
CA MET A 297 -7.98 6.34 -16.99
C MET A 297 -8.57 7.05 -15.78
N ARG A 298 -7.73 7.52 -14.84
CA ARG A 298 -8.20 8.20 -13.62
C ARG A 298 -8.58 9.65 -13.85
N VAL A 299 -7.95 10.33 -14.81
CA VAL A 299 -8.38 11.65 -15.27
C VAL A 299 -9.73 11.52 -15.98
N GLU A 300 -9.86 10.59 -16.93
CA GLU A 300 -11.09 10.36 -17.69
C GLU A 300 -12.27 9.95 -16.79
N SER A 301 -12.02 9.14 -15.76
CA SER A 301 -13.05 8.77 -14.78
C SER A 301 -13.39 9.87 -13.77
N GLY A 302 -12.66 10.99 -13.77
CA GLY A 302 -12.81 12.09 -12.82
C GLY A 302 -12.28 11.81 -11.41
N GLY A 303 -11.45 10.77 -11.26
CA GLY A 303 -10.79 10.41 -10.00
C GLY A 303 -9.62 11.35 -9.68
N ILE A 304 -8.79 11.67 -10.68
CA ILE A 304 -7.77 12.72 -10.59
C ILE A 304 -8.35 14.02 -11.16
N LYS A 305 -8.38 15.05 -10.33
CA LYS A 305 -8.88 16.39 -10.72
C LYS A 305 -7.77 17.43 -10.82
N ASP A 306 -6.64 17.18 -10.18
CA ASP A 306 -5.44 17.99 -10.28
C ASP A 306 -4.65 17.57 -11.54
N LEU A 307 -4.96 18.21 -12.66
CA LEU A 307 -4.36 17.89 -13.95
C LEU A 307 -2.87 18.28 -14.00
N ASP A 308 -2.47 19.35 -13.31
CA ASP A 308 -1.06 19.76 -13.25
C ASP A 308 -0.22 18.72 -12.48
N HIS A 309 -0.79 18.09 -11.44
CA HIS A 309 -0.14 16.97 -10.77
C HIS A 309 -0.11 15.72 -11.67
N ALA A 310 -1.20 15.40 -12.37
CA ALA A 310 -1.25 14.29 -13.31
C ALA A 310 -0.17 14.41 -14.40
N ASP A 311 -0.03 15.60 -14.99
CA ASP A 311 0.95 15.88 -16.05
C ASP A 311 2.39 15.73 -15.53
N ARG A 312 2.71 16.30 -14.35
CA ARG A 312 4.04 16.12 -13.73
C ARG A 312 4.36 14.66 -13.40
N ALA A 313 3.36 13.89 -12.98
CA ALA A 313 3.53 12.46 -12.72
C ALA A 313 3.79 11.68 -14.02
N ALA A 314 3.11 12.05 -15.12
CA ALA A 314 3.34 11.45 -16.43
C ALA A 314 4.71 11.82 -17.04
N GLU A 315 5.22 13.03 -16.75
CA GLU A 315 6.55 13.50 -17.16
C GLU A 315 7.71 12.75 -16.48
N THR A 316 7.45 12.07 -15.36
CA THR A 316 8.46 11.31 -14.61
C THR A 316 8.25 9.80 -14.70
N ALA A 317 7.34 9.36 -15.56
CA ALA A 317 6.95 7.95 -15.71
C ALA A 317 8.05 7.07 -16.32
N ASP A 318 9.01 7.65 -17.05
CA ASP A 318 10.13 6.96 -17.68
C ASP A 318 11.34 6.76 -16.75
N LEU A 319 11.33 7.41 -15.58
CA LEU A 319 12.42 7.33 -14.62
C LEU A 319 12.55 5.91 -14.04
N GLU A 320 13.81 5.44 -13.91
CA GLU A 320 14.10 4.15 -13.29
C GLU A 320 13.62 4.10 -11.83
N HIS A 321 13.03 2.98 -11.43
CA HIS A 321 12.50 2.78 -10.07
C HIS A 321 13.00 1.46 -9.45
N ASP A 322 12.99 1.40 -8.12
CA ASP A 322 13.56 0.32 -7.30
C ASP A 322 12.63 -0.89 -7.12
N GLY A 323 11.67 -1.09 -8.03
CA GLY A 323 10.65 -2.13 -7.92
C GLY A 323 11.24 -3.55 -7.87
N GLN A 324 12.40 -3.75 -8.49
CA GLN A 324 13.16 -5.00 -8.41
C GLN A 324 13.77 -5.24 -7.03
N ALA A 325 14.25 -4.21 -6.34
CA ALA A 325 14.81 -4.33 -4.99
C ALA A 325 13.72 -4.75 -3.99
N VAL A 326 12.53 -4.16 -4.10
CA VAL A 326 11.38 -4.53 -3.28
C VAL A 326 10.90 -5.95 -3.57
N ALA A 327 10.82 -6.35 -4.83
CA ALA A 327 10.46 -7.72 -5.20
C ALA A 327 11.44 -8.75 -4.63
N LYS A 328 12.75 -8.47 -4.65
CA LYS A 328 13.75 -9.33 -4.00
C LYS A 328 13.57 -9.41 -2.48
N ALA A 329 13.18 -8.31 -1.83
CA ALA A 329 12.87 -8.30 -0.40
C ALA A 329 11.64 -9.15 -0.08
N ILE A 330 10.58 -9.04 -0.89
CA ILE A 330 9.43 -9.92 -0.80
C ILE A 330 9.84 -11.39 -0.93
N LEU A 331 10.73 -11.75 -1.84
CA LEU A 331 11.16 -13.13 -2.02
C LEU A 331 11.97 -13.70 -0.84
N ARG A 332 12.73 -12.86 -0.13
CA ARG A 332 13.45 -13.28 1.07
C ARG A 332 12.53 -13.78 2.16
N LEU A 333 11.37 -13.12 2.33
CA LEU A 333 10.32 -13.54 3.26
C LEU A 333 9.98 -15.04 3.14
N PHE A 334 10.05 -15.63 1.94
CA PHE A 334 9.60 -17.01 1.70
C PHE A 334 10.64 -18.11 1.96
N ARG A 335 11.94 -17.77 1.96
CA ARG A 335 13.01 -18.78 1.95
C ARG A 335 14.23 -18.41 2.79
N PHE A 336 14.55 -17.13 2.90
CA PHE A 336 15.81 -16.64 3.47
C PHE A 336 15.58 -15.35 4.25
N ASP A 337 14.62 -15.35 5.17
CA ASP A 337 14.40 -14.25 6.12
C ASP A 337 15.52 -14.24 7.18
N ASP A 338 16.76 -14.10 6.68
CA ASP A 338 17.96 -13.64 7.36
C ASP A 338 18.05 -12.12 7.14
N ASP A 339 16.96 -11.42 7.45
CA ASP A 339 16.99 -9.97 7.45
C ASP A 339 17.58 -9.45 8.77
N GLY A 340 18.31 -10.26 9.54
CA GLY A 340 19.04 -9.85 10.75
C GLY A 340 18.20 -9.17 11.84
N LEU A 341 16.87 -9.32 11.80
CA LEU A 341 15.93 -8.82 12.82
C LEU A 341 15.66 -9.88 13.90
N LEU A 342 15.90 -11.15 13.60
CA LEU A 342 15.87 -12.26 14.55
C LEU A 342 17.23 -12.47 15.25
N GLU A 343 17.87 -11.40 15.73
CA GLU A 343 18.97 -11.53 16.70
C GLU A 343 18.45 -11.29 18.11
N ASN A 344 17.71 -12.27 18.64
CA ASN A 344 17.57 -12.49 20.07
C ASN A 344 17.42 -13.98 20.36
N GLY A 345 18.56 -14.64 20.56
CA GLY A 345 18.64 -15.91 21.28
C GLY A 345 19.03 -17.12 20.43
N HIS A 346 20.33 -17.43 20.48
CA HIS A 346 20.95 -18.73 20.14
C HIS A 346 21.30 -18.97 18.67
N VAL A 347 22.55 -18.58 18.35
CA VAL A 347 23.34 -19.17 17.27
C VAL A 347 23.77 -20.59 17.68
N LYS A 348 23.55 -21.56 16.81
CA LYS A 348 24.40 -22.75 16.70
C LYS A 348 24.80 -22.96 15.26
#